data_AF-A0A6G6ZS04-F1
#
_entry.id   AF-A0A6G6ZS04-F1
#
_cell.length_a   1.000
_cell.length_b   1.000
_cell.length_c   1.000
_cell.angle_alpha   90.00
_cell.angle_beta   90.00
_cell.angle_gamma   90.00
#
_symmetry.space_group_name_H-M   'P 1'
#
loop_
_entity.id
_entity.type
_entity.pdbx_description
1 polymer ?
#
loop_
_entity_poly.entity_id
_entity_poly.type
_entity_poly.pdbx_seq_one_letter_code
_entity_poly.pdbx_strand_id
1 'polypeptide(L)'
;MSAGALPAREPGLLKPAVLWLLLLAPLFFGTYGFATWVTAQRDDVASLVFDWERHMPFWAWTIVPYWSIDLLYGLSLLLPRSRDELKRHALRLLSAQVIAVSCFLLWPLRFTFSRPELDGLFGWLFAVLAGFDKPFNQAPSLHIALLVVLWVCYARHIHGAWRWLVHGWFALIGISVLTTYQHHFIDVPTGALAGWLCVWLWPLDRPSPLFSARLSNDPRRRQLALRYAFAAVALALAAYAWNGIGLWLLWPALALLLVAVNYAVLDAAGFQKRADGRLSPAARWLMAPYLAGAWINSRLWTRNHPQPDQVVDNVWLGRLPTPAELQASPFAAVLDLCAELSLDGRPLAAYRSLPVLDLCAPSPAQCLEAAKAIEDLRQHGPLLVCCALGYSRSATALAAWLLHSGRASSVDGAIVQLQRARPHIVLQAAHRQALQSLISARSSPHAQ
;
A
#
# COMPACT_ATOMS: atom_id res chain seq x y z
N MET A 1 -15.50 5.05 -0.07
CA MET A 1 -14.94 5.78 1.09
C MET A 1 -16.13 6.27 1.87
N SER A 2 -16.33 5.84 3.12
CA SER A 2 -17.40 6.42 3.95
C SER A 2 -17.07 7.90 4.16
N ALA A 3 -18.00 8.77 3.76
CA ALA A 3 -17.89 10.21 3.87
C ALA A 3 -18.13 10.61 5.33
N GLY A 4 -17.13 10.40 6.19
CA GLY A 4 -17.08 11.13 7.46
C GLY A 4 -16.92 12.61 7.15
N ALA A 5 -17.68 13.47 7.83
CA ALA A 5 -17.53 14.92 7.71
C ALA A 5 -16.05 15.28 7.92
N LEU A 6 -15.46 16.00 6.95
CA LEU A 6 -14.08 16.43 7.06
C LEU A 6 -13.95 17.33 8.32
N PRO A 7 -12.91 17.14 9.15
CA PRO A 7 -12.74 17.93 10.37
C PRO A 7 -12.68 19.43 10.05
N ALA A 8 -12.99 20.25 11.05
CA ALA A 8 -12.86 21.70 10.95
C ALA A 8 -11.42 22.09 10.58
N ARG A 9 -11.28 23.11 9.72
CA ARG A 9 -9.97 23.56 9.24
C ARG A 9 -9.22 24.29 10.35
N GLU A 10 -8.01 23.84 10.65
CA GLU A 10 -7.12 24.48 11.62
C GLU A 10 -6.79 25.92 11.18
N PRO A 11 -6.81 26.90 12.10
CA PRO A 11 -6.53 28.30 11.76
C PRO A 11 -5.05 28.52 11.42
N GLY A 12 -4.80 29.45 10.50
CA GLY A 12 -3.44 29.92 10.17
C GLY A 12 -2.62 28.96 9.30
N LEU A 13 -3.25 28.09 8.51
CA LEU A 13 -2.56 27.17 7.59
C LEU A 13 -1.96 27.82 6.34
N LEU A 14 -2.37 29.06 6.00
CA LEU A 14 -1.81 29.76 4.83
C LEU A 14 -0.31 30.02 4.98
N LYS A 15 0.14 30.48 6.15
CA LYS A 15 1.57 30.72 6.42
C LYS A 15 2.42 29.45 6.21
N PRO A 16 2.14 28.29 6.85
CA PRO A 16 2.93 27.08 6.61
C PRO A 16 2.78 26.56 5.18
N ALA A 17 1.63 26.73 4.51
CA ALA A 17 1.48 26.32 3.11
C ALA A 17 2.40 27.13 2.17
N VAL A 18 2.47 28.46 2.36
CA VAL A 18 3.37 29.33 1.62
C VAL A 18 4.83 29.00 1.94
N LEU A 19 5.18 28.74 3.22
CA LEU A 19 6.54 28.33 3.58
C LEU A 19 6.95 27.01 2.93
N TRP A 20 6.05 26.02 2.88
CA TRP A 20 6.30 24.78 2.15
C TRP A 20 6.48 25.03 0.65
N LEU A 21 5.67 25.91 0.04
CA LEU A 21 5.82 26.25 -1.38
C LEU A 21 7.18 26.93 -1.65
N LEU A 22 7.57 27.88 -0.81
CA LEU A 22 8.86 28.58 -0.89
C LEU A 22 10.06 27.66 -0.65
N LEU A 23 9.88 26.53 0.04
CA LEU A 23 10.90 25.50 0.17
C LEU A 23 10.91 24.55 -1.03
N LEU A 24 9.74 24.02 -1.40
CA LEU A 24 9.60 22.97 -2.39
C LEU A 24 9.89 23.45 -3.81
N ALA A 25 9.45 24.66 -4.19
CA ALA A 25 9.64 25.15 -5.55
C ALA A 25 11.12 25.39 -5.90
N PRO A 26 11.94 26.13 -5.11
CA PRO A 26 13.36 26.27 -5.41
C PRO A 26 14.10 24.94 -5.37
N LEU A 27 13.74 24.05 -4.45
CA LEU A 27 14.33 22.71 -4.37
C LEU A 27 14.02 21.90 -5.63
N PHE A 28 12.78 21.94 -6.12
CA PHE A 28 12.37 21.29 -7.36
C PHE A 28 13.20 21.81 -8.54
N PHE A 29 13.19 23.11 -8.80
CA PHE A 29 13.91 23.68 -9.95
C PHE A 29 15.42 23.46 -9.85
N GLY A 30 16.00 23.58 -8.66
CA GLY A 30 17.42 23.36 -8.42
C GLY A 30 17.84 21.91 -8.63
N THR A 31 17.14 20.96 -8.01
CA THR A 31 17.50 19.53 -8.10
C THR A 31 17.16 18.92 -9.46
N TYR A 32 16.03 19.31 -10.05
CA TYR A 32 15.65 18.88 -11.40
C TYR A 32 16.61 19.43 -12.45
N GLY A 33 16.89 20.74 -12.40
CA GLY A 33 17.84 21.39 -13.28
C GLY A 33 19.26 20.82 -13.15
N PHE A 34 19.69 20.51 -11.92
CA PHE A 34 20.96 19.83 -11.68
C PHE A 34 21.01 18.44 -12.32
N ALA A 35 19.97 17.60 -12.14
CA ALA A 35 19.91 16.30 -12.79
C ALA A 35 19.96 16.42 -14.31
N THR A 36 19.21 17.36 -14.90
CA THR A 36 19.26 17.67 -16.32
C THR A 36 20.65 18.06 -16.78
N TRP A 37 21.31 18.98 -16.05
CA TRP A 37 22.64 19.48 -16.40
C TRP A 37 23.71 18.38 -16.31
N VAL A 38 23.66 17.52 -15.29
CA VAL A 38 24.55 16.36 -15.17
C VAL A 38 24.33 15.42 -16.34
N THR A 39 23.09 15.05 -16.64
CA THR A 39 22.78 14.09 -17.70
C THR A 39 23.11 14.65 -19.09
N ALA A 40 22.96 15.95 -19.32
CA ALA A 40 23.33 16.58 -20.60
C ALA A 40 24.83 16.53 -20.90
N GLN A 41 25.69 16.32 -19.90
CA GLN A 41 27.14 16.16 -20.06
C GLN A 41 27.55 14.70 -20.28
N ARG A 42 26.60 13.76 -20.25
CA ARG A 42 26.86 12.34 -20.37
C ARG A 42 26.66 11.87 -21.81
N ASP A 43 27.59 11.07 -22.29
CA ASP A 43 27.48 10.42 -23.60
C ASP A 43 26.72 9.08 -23.51
N ASP A 44 26.57 8.52 -22.30
CA ASP A 44 26.00 7.20 -22.04
C ASP A 44 24.51 7.22 -21.64
N VAL A 45 23.69 8.02 -22.34
CA VAL A 45 22.25 8.14 -22.03
C VAL A 45 21.41 7.19 -22.88
N ALA A 46 20.90 6.14 -22.24
CA ALA A 46 20.07 5.14 -22.89
C ALA A 46 18.63 5.63 -23.15
N SER A 47 17.87 4.88 -23.96
CA SER A 47 16.44 5.10 -24.17
C SER A 47 15.70 3.77 -24.11
N LEU A 48 14.56 3.72 -23.42
CA LEU A 48 13.69 2.54 -23.33
C LEU A 48 12.36 2.86 -24.02
N VAL A 49 12.17 2.30 -25.21
CA VAL A 49 11.01 2.57 -26.06
C VAL A 49 10.46 1.25 -26.57
N PHE A 50 9.15 1.08 -26.48
CA PHE A 50 8.45 -0.04 -27.09
C PHE A 50 8.10 0.26 -28.56
N ASP A 51 8.21 -0.73 -29.45
CA ASP A 51 7.97 -0.52 -30.88
C ASP A 51 6.57 0.02 -31.22
N TRP A 52 5.56 -0.36 -30.42
CA TRP A 52 4.20 0.11 -30.62
C TRP A 52 4.03 1.61 -30.33
N GLU A 53 4.91 2.23 -29.53
CA GLU A 53 4.84 3.66 -29.18
C GLU A 53 4.98 4.56 -30.42
N ARG A 54 5.62 4.06 -31.49
CA ARG A 54 5.77 4.81 -32.75
C ARG A 54 4.44 5.11 -33.45
N HIS A 55 3.38 4.39 -33.11
CA HIS A 55 2.04 4.57 -33.65
C HIS A 55 1.16 5.46 -32.77
N MET A 56 1.70 5.96 -31.65
CA MET A 56 0.94 6.84 -30.78
C MET A 56 0.71 8.20 -31.46
N PRO A 57 -0.48 8.78 -31.35
CA PRO A 57 -0.74 10.08 -31.92
C PRO A 57 -0.16 11.20 -31.05
N PHE A 58 0.31 12.25 -31.70
CA PHE A 58 0.62 13.52 -31.04
C PHE A 58 -0.63 14.42 -31.00
N TRP A 59 -1.04 14.86 -29.82
CA TRP A 59 -2.22 15.72 -29.63
C TRP A 59 -1.82 17.05 -28.97
N ALA A 60 -1.56 18.09 -29.78
CA ALA A 60 -1.04 19.37 -29.29
C ALA A 60 -1.86 19.98 -28.14
N TRP A 61 -3.19 19.86 -28.15
CA TRP A 61 -4.08 20.43 -27.14
C TRP A 61 -3.93 19.79 -25.75
N THR A 62 -3.40 18.55 -25.66
CA THR A 62 -3.17 17.89 -24.37
C THR A 62 -2.01 18.51 -23.59
N ILE A 63 -1.29 19.47 -24.17
CA ILE A 63 -0.34 20.32 -23.44
C ILE A 63 -1.01 21.10 -22.30
N VAL A 64 -2.30 21.43 -22.43
CA VAL A 64 -3.06 22.16 -21.39
C VAL A 64 -3.24 21.31 -20.12
N PRO A 65 -3.81 20.09 -20.18
CA PRO A 65 -3.86 19.23 -19.01
C PRO A 65 -2.46 18.89 -18.50
N TYR A 66 -1.47 18.67 -19.37
CA TYR A 66 -0.08 18.46 -18.95
C TYR A 66 0.43 19.60 -18.05
N TRP A 67 0.37 20.86 -18.52
CA TRP A 67 0.78 22.03 -17.74
C TRP A 67 -0.05 22.26 -16.47
N SER A 68 -1.30 21.81 -16.47
CA SER A 68 -2.19 22.03 -15.31
C SER A 68 -1.65 21.40 -14.03
N ILE A 69 -0.76 20.39 -14.12
CA ILE A 69 -0.18 19.76 -12.94
C ILE A 69 0.62 20.75 -12.08
N ASP A 70 1.30 21.73 -12.68
CA ASP A 70 2.15 22.69 -11.96
C ASP A 70 1.30 23.66 -11.14
N LEU A 71 0.19 24.11 -11.72
CA LEU A 71 -0.80 24.90 -11.00
C LEU A 71 -1.45 24.08 -9.88
N LEU A 72 -1.86 22.84 -10.18
CA LEU A 72 -2.45 21.93 -9.20
C LEU A 72 -1.46 21.59 -8.08
N TYR A 73 -0.16 21.54 -8.37
CA TYR A 73 0.88 21.36 -7.37
C TYR A 73 0.83 22.48 -6.33
N GLY A 74 0.90 23.75 -6.77
CA GLY A 74 0.88 24.90 -5.87
C GLY A 74 -0.42 24.99 -5.07
N LEU A 75 -1.56 24.80 -5.75
CA LEU A 75 -2.88 24.83 -5.12
C LEU A 75 -3.09 23.69 -4.12
N SER A 76 -2.46 22.54 -4.32
CA SER A 76 -2.62 21.38 -3.42
C SER A 76 -2.15 21.65 -1.99
N LEU A 77 -1.21 22.58 -1.78
CA LEU A 77 -0.73 22.96 -0.45
C LEU A 77 -1.78 23.75 0.35
N LEU A 78 -2.79 24.30 -0.34
CA LEU A 78 -3.88 25.05 0.29
C LEU A 78 -5.07 24.16 0.69
N LEU A 79 -5.11 22.90 0.26
CA LEU A 79 -6.20 21.97 0.53
C LEU A 79 -6.18 21.35 1.94
N PRO A 80 -5.04 20.87 2.47
CA PRO A 80 -4.95 20.25 3.79
C PRO A 80 -5.63 21.07 4.88
N ARG A 81 -6.32 20.37 5.79
CA ARG A 81 -7.10 20.99 6.87
C ARG A 81 -6.40 21.02 8.22
N SER A 82 -5.23 20.39 8.33
CA SER A 82 -4.37 20.46 9.51
C SER A 82 -2.89 20.59 9.14
N ARG A 83 -2.07 21.05 10.08
CA ARG A 83 -0.61 21.15 9.94
C ARG A 83 0.03 19.79 9.67
N ASP A 84 -0.47 18.73 10.30
CA ASP A 84 0.00 17.36 10.08
C ASP A 84 -0.37 16.83 8.69
N GLU A 85 -1.60 17.06 8.22
CA GLU A 85 -2.00 16.71 6.85
C GLU A 85 -1.16 17.46 5.81
N LEU A 86 -0.91 18.76 6.03
CA LEU A 86 -0.06 19.57 5.18
C LEU A 86 1.39 19.06 5.16
N LYS A 87 1.96 18.78 6.33
CA LYS A 87 3.32 18.23 6.45
C LYS A 87 3.44 16.91 5.71
N ARG A 88 2.49 15.99 5.88
CA ARG A 88 2.52 14.68 5.19
C ARG A 88 2.35 14.83 3.68
N HIS A 89 1.49 15.76 3.22
CA HIS A 89 1.35 16.06 1.80
C HIS A 89 2.65 16.64 1.21
N ALA A 90 3.27 17.61 1.88
CA ALA A 90 4.57 18.16 1.49
C ALA A 90 5.67 17.08 1.46
N LEU A 91 5.70 16.18 2.45
CA LEU A 91 6.64 15.04 2.47
C LEU A 91 6.42 14.07 1.32
N ARG A 92 5.18 13.86 0.85
CA ARG A 92 4.91 13.06 -0.36
C ARG A 92 5.50 13.71 -1.60
N LEU A 93 5.30 15.02 -1.76
CA LEU A 93 5.85 15.78 -2.89
C LEU A 93 7.39 15.77 -2.86
N LEU A 94 7.98 16.01 -1.69
CA LEU A 94 9.43 15.95 -1.49
C LEU A 94 10.02 14.56 -1.76
N SER A 95 9.36 13.51 -1.27
CA SER A 95 9.82 12.13 -1.50
C SER A 95 9.75 11.76 -2.98
N ALA A 96 8.71 12.19 -3.69
CA ALA A 96 8.59 11.96 -5.13
C ALA A 96 9.75 12.63 -5.89
N GLN A 97 10.09 13.87 -5.52
CA GLN A 97 11.25 14.58 -6.07
C GLN A 97 12.55 13.82 -5.82
N VAL A 98 12.81 13.45 -4.57
CA VAL A 98 14.06 12.78 -4.17
C VAL A 98 14.21 11.44 -4.89
N ILE A 99 13.13 10.65 -4.98
CA ILE A 99 13.13 9.36 -5.69
C ILE A 99 13.43 9.59 -7.18
N ALA A 100 12.70 10.49 -7.84
CA ALA A 100 12.86 10.72 -9.28
C ALA A 100 14.26 11.26 -9.61
N VAL A 101 14.72 12.30 -8.91
CA VAL A 101 16.06 12.89 -9.13
C VAL A 101 17.17 11.87 -8.87
N SER A 102 17.04 11.04 -7.82
CA SER A 102 18.03 9.98 -7.57
C SER A 102 18.08 8.98 -8.73
N CYS A 103 16.92 8.58 -9.26
CA CYS A 103 16.85 7.71 -10.43
C CYS A 103 17.44 8.38 -11.68
N PHE A 104 17.15 9.66 -11.94
CA PHE A 104 17.68 10.39 -13.10
C PHE A 104 19.22 10.49 -13.07
N LEU A 105 19.81 10.60 -11.87
CA LEU A 105 21.26 10.64 -11.70
C LEU A 105 21.92 9.25 -11.82
N LEU A 106 21.28 8.21 -11.30
CA LEU A 106 21.83 6.84 -11.27
C LEU A 106 21.62 6.09 -12.60
N TRP A 107 20.49 6.32 -13.26
CA TRP A 107 20.08 5.64 -14.49
C TRP A 107 19.38 6.63 -15.43
N PRO A 108 20.12 7.54 -16.08
CA PRO A 108 19.55 8.54 -16.96
C PRO A 108 18.94 7.89 -18.20
N LEU A 109 17.76 8.35 -18.59
CA LEU A 109 17.07 7.90 -19.80
C LEU A 109 16.64 9.10 -20.63
N ARG A 110 16.73 8.99 -21.96
CA ARG A 110 16.30 10.05 -22.87
C ARG A 110 15.05 9.72 -23.65
N PHE A 111 14.25 10.76 -23.89
CA PHE A 111 13.14 10.72 -24.84
C PHE A 111 13.66 10.77 -26.27
N THR A 112 13.01 10.06 -27.19
CA THR A 112 13.55 9.84 -28.55
C THR A 112 12.71 10.43 -29.68
N PHE A 113 11.43 10.74 -29.48
CA PHE A 113 10.60 11.23 -30.58
C PHE A 113 10.79 12.75 -30.80
N SER A 114 10.87 13.15 -32.06
CA SER A 114 10.86 14.56 -32.44
C SER A 114 9.44 15.12 -32.36
N ARG A 115 9.28 16.26 -31.69
CA ARG A 115 8.00 16.98 -31.67
C ARG A 115 7.76 17.63 -33.05
N PRO A 116 6.53 17.56 -33.60
CA PRO A 116 6.17 18.32 -34.80
C PRO A 116 6.35 19.83 -34.58
N GLU A 117 6.59 20.58 -35.66
CA GLU A 117 6.52 22.05 -35.62
C GLU A 117 5.07 22.49 -35.40
N LEU A 118 4.88 23.45 -34.49
CA LEU A 118 3.56 23.90 -34.05
C LEU A 118 3.55 25.42 -33.96
N ASP A 119 2.52 26.02 -34.56
CA ASP A 119 2.25 27.45 -34.45
C ASP A 119 1.12 27.73 -33.44
N GLY A 120 1.01 29.01 -33.04
CA GLY A 120 -0.05 29.49 -32.16
C GLY A 120 0.15 29.16 -30.68
N LEU A 121 -0.95 29.16 -29.92
CA LEU A 121 -0.93 29.07 -28.45
C LEU A 121 -0.25 27.79 -27.94
N PHE A 122 -0.55 26.64 -28.55
CA PHE A 122 0.03 25.37 -28.11
C PHE A 122 1.53 25.29 -28.44
N GLY A 123 1.95 25.79 -29.61
CA GLY A 123 3.37 25.91 -29.96
C GLY A 123 4.13 26.76 -28.94
N TRP A 124 3.56 27.90 -28.52
CA TRP A 124 4.14 28.73 -27.46
C TRP A 124 4.27 27.97 -26.13
N LEU A 125 3.23 27.26 -25.68
CA LEU A 125 3.29 26.44 -24.45
C LEU A 125 4.37 25.36 -24.51
N PHE A 126 4.55 24.72 -25.66
CA PHE A 126 5.62 23.74 -25.87
C PHE A 126 7.01 24.37 -25.92
N ALA A 127 7.15 25.59 -26.44
CA ALA A 127 8.40 26.33 -26.46
C ALA A 127 8.84 26.73 -25.05
N VAL A 128 7.91 27.22 -24.22
CA VAL A 128 8.16 27.50 -22.80
C VAL A 128 8.55 26.21 -22.08
N LEU A 129 7.83 25.11 -22.31
CA LEU A 129 8.15 23.81 -21.72
C LEU A 129 9.56 23.35 -22.09
N ALA A 130 9.96 23.47 -23.36
CA ALA A 130 11.29 23.08 -23.83
C ALA A 130 12.45 23.92 -23.23
N GLY A 131 12.14 25.09 -22.68
CA GLY A 131 13.09 25.93 -21.95
C GLY A 131 13.46 25.37 -20.58
N PHE A 132 12.50 24.77 -19.88
CA PHE A 132 12.67 24.19 -18.54
C PHE A 132 12.92 22.68 -18.59
N ASP A 133 12.18 21.96 -19.42
CA ASP A 133 12.19 20.51 -19.49
C ASP A 133 12.98 20.03 -20.72
N LYS A 134 13.99 19.19 -20.44
CA LYS A 134 14.92 18.62 -21.42
C LYS A 134 14.68 17.12 -21.49
N PRO A 135 15.01 16.46 -22.61
CA PRO A 135 14.58 15.09 -22.88
C PRO A 135 15.38 14.04 -22.09
N PHE A 136 15.79 14.28 -20.84
CA PHE A 136 16.73 13.45 -20.06
C PHE A 136 16.17 12.91 -18.73
N ASN A 137 15.03 13.41 -18.27
CA ASN A 137 14.43 13.07 -16.95
C ASN A 137 13.19 12.18 -17.12
N GLN A 138 13.39 10.95 -17.59
CA GLN A 138 12.31 10.09 -18.07
C GLN A 138 11.76 9.14 -17.00
N ALA A 139 12.48 8.07 -16.63
CA ALA A 139 11.97 7.06 -15.69
C ALA A 139 12.60 7.18 -14.28
N PRO A 140 11.79 7.14 -13.21
CA PRO A 140 10.33 7.19 -13.19
C PRO A 140 9.82 8.60 -13.57
N SER A 141 8.67 8.69 -14.25
CA SER A 141 8.10 10.00 -14.57
C SER A 141 7.71 10.73 -13.28
N LEU A 142 8.43 11.82 -12.98
CA LEU A 142 8.12 12.70 -11.86
C LEU A 142 6.73 13.32 -12.03
N HIS A 143 6.36 13.66 -13.26
CA HIS A 143 5.04 14.18 -13.60
C HIS A 143 3.92 13.19 -13.20
N ILE A 144 4.07 11.91 -13.51
CA ILE A 144 3.11 10.87 -13.11
C ILE A 144 3.17 10.58 -11.60
N ALA A 145 4.35 10.63 -10.97
CA ALA A 145 4.46 10.49 -9.52
C ALA A 145 3.68 11.61 -8.79
N LEU A 146 3.85 12.87 -9.25
CA LEU A 146 3.09 14.02 -8.77
C LEU A 146 1.59 13.86 -9.07
N LEU A 147 1.22 13.37 -10.25
CA LEU A 147 -0.17 13.11 -10.63
C LEU A 147 -0.84 12.24 -9.58
N VAL A 148 -0.23 11.12 -9.19
CA VAL A 148 -0.79 10.21 -8.17
C VAL A 148 -0.92 10.91 -6.82
N VAL A 149 0.12 11.61 -6.35
CA VAL A 149 0.11 12.30 -5.05
C VAL A 149 -0.96 13.39 -4.99
N LEU A 150 -1.02 14.22 -6.03
CA LEU A 150 -1.99 15.31 -6.17
C LEU A 150 -3.40 14.75 -6.31
N TRP A 151 -3.61 13.75 -7.16
CA TRP A 151 -4.90 13.10 -7.34
C TRP A 151 -5.49 12.60 -6.02
N VAL A 152 -4.67 11.91 -5.21
CA VAL A 152 -5.08 11.44 -3.88
C VAL A 152 -5.44 12.60 -2.94
N CYS A 153 -4.74 13.73 -3.04
CA CYS A 153 -5.03 14.93 -2.25
C CYS A 153 -6.34 15.60 -2.68
N TYR A 154 -6.53 15.87 -3.97
CA TYR A 154 -7.74 16.50 -4.50
C TYR A 154 -8.99 15.63 -4.32
N ALA A 155 -8.90 14.33 -4.62
CA ALA A 155 -10.03 13.40 -4.50
C ALA A 155 -10.49 13.19 -3.04
N ARG A 156 -9.67 13.58 -2.05
CA ARG A 156 -10.02 13.58 -0.62
C ARG A 156 -10.85 14.80 -0.22
N HIS A 157 -10.63 15.95 -0.87
CA HIS A 157 -11.25 17.23 -0.52
C HIS A 157 -12.47 17.58 -1.39
N ILE A 158 -12.65 16.88 -2.51
CA ILE A 158 -13.75 17.11 -3.45
C ILE A 158 -14.75 15.94 -3.38
N HIS A 159 -16.04 16.28 -3.25
CA HIS A 159 -17.14 15.33 -3.04
C HIS A 159 -18.19 15.43 -4.15
N GLY A 160 -19.11 14.47 -4.20
CA GLY A 160 -20.22 14.45 -5.17
C GLY A 160 -19.78 14.32 -6.62
N ALA A 161 -20.53 14.92 -7.55
CA ALA A 161 -20.26 14.85 -8.98
C ALA A 161 -18.90 15.46 -9.38
N TRP A 162 -18.47 16.53 -8.69
CA TRP A 162 -17.16 17.17 -8.92
C TRP A 162 -15.97 16.23 -8.73
N ARG A 163 -16.14 15.19 -7.91
CA ARG A 163 -15.09 14.18 -7.73
C ARG A 163 -14.84 13.40 -9.02
N TRP A 164 -15.86 13.13 -9.83
CA TRP A 164 -15.70 12.49 -11.13
C TRP A 164 -14.98 13.38 -12.13
N LEU A 165 -15.21 14.69 -12.07
CA LEU A 165 -14.44 15.66 -12.87
C LEU A 165 -12.96 15.63 -12.48
N VAL A 166 -12.63 15.57 -11.20
CA VAL A 166 -11.24 15.39 -10.73
C VAL A 166 -10.66 14.09 -11.27
N HIS A 167 -11.38 12.97 -11.18
CA HIS A 167 -10.92 11.69 -11.72
C HIS A 167 -10.64 11.78 -13.23
N GLY A 168 -11.57 12.36 -14.00
CA GLY A 168 -11.42 12.53 -15.45
C GLY A 168 -10.25 13.46 -15.80
N TRP A 169 -10.08 14.57 -15.08
CA TRP A 169 -8.99 15.51 -15.34
C TRP A 169 -7.63 14.89 -15.04
N PHE A 170 -7.45 14.24 -13.89
CA PHE A 170 -6.19 13.55 -13.57
C PHE A 170 -5.90 12.38 -14.53
N ALA A 171 -6.93 11.68 -15.02
CA ALA A 171 -6.74 10.68 -16.08
C ALA A 171 -6.25 11.33 -17.39
N LEU A 172 -6.79 12.49 -17.75
CA LEU A 172 -6.36 13.25 -18.91
C LEU A 172 -4.91 13.77 -18.77
N ILE A 173 -4.49 14.20 -17.58
CA ILE A 173 -3.06 14.51 -17.31
C ILE A 173 -2.20 13.27 -17.57
N GLY A 174 -2.64 12.09 -17.12
CA GLY A 174 -1.91 10.83 -17.34
C GLY A 174 -1.81 10.45 -18.82
N ILE A 175 -2.85 10.67 -19.61
CA ILE A 175 -2.81 10.48 -21.07
C ILE A 175 -1.94 11.54 -21.74
N SER A 176 -1.95 12.77 -21.21
CA SER A 176 -1.22 13.88 -21.79
C SER A 176 0.27 13.61 -21.87
N VAL A 177 0.89 12.99 -20.87
CA VAL A 177 2.36 12.78 -20.87
C VAL A 177 2.87 12.01 -22.08
N LEU A 178 2.05 11.08 -22.60
CA LEU A 178 2.38 10.30 -23.78
C LEU A 178 1.99 11.04 -25.06
N THR A 179 0.82 11.68 -25.09
CA THR A 179 0.30 12.37 -26.30
C THR A 179 0.97 13.72 -26.56
N THR A 180 1.69 14.28 -25.58
CA THR A 180 2.57 15.45 -25.73
C THR A 180 4.02 15.08 -26.05
N TYR A 181 4.32 13.78 -26.22
CA TYR A 181 5.67 13.26 -26.46
C TYR A 181 6.68 13.78 -25.42
N GLN A 182 6.30 13.75 -24.13
CA GLN A 182 7.20 14.12 -23.03
C GLN A 182 7.82 12.89 -22.35
N HIS A 183 7.12 11.77 -22.40
CA HIS A 183 7.51 10.52 -21.74
C HIS A 183 7.29 9.32 -22.64
N HIS A 184 8.16 8.32 -22.47
CA HIS A 184 7.92 6.99 -23.00
C HIS A 184 6.99 6.20 -22.08
N PHE A 185 6.36 5.15 -22.61
CA PHE A 185 5.35 4.40 -21.86
C PHE A 185 5.88 3.85 -20.53
N ILE A 186 7.13 3.39 -20.48
CA ILE A 186 7.74 2.82 -19.26
C ILE A 186 7.81 3.83 -18.10
N ASP A 187 7.86 5.12 -18.40
CA ASP A 187 7.94 6.18 -17.40
C ASP A 187 6.64 6.31 -16.62
N VAL A 188 5.51 5.92 -17.23
CA VAL A 188 4.18 6.02 -16.63
C VAL A 188 3.95 5.02 -15.49
N PRO A 189 4.08 3.69 -15.66
CA PRO A 189 3.91 2.76 -14.56
C PRO A 189 4.99 2.94 -13.49
N THR A 190 6.23 3.26 -13.86
CA THR A 190 7.31 3.52 -12.89
C THR A 190 7.06 4.79 -12.09
N GLY A 191 6.59 5.87 -12.73
CA GLY A 191 6.12 7.10 -12.08
C GLY A 191 4.93 6.84 -11.16
N ALA A 192 3.96 6.03 -11.59
CA ALA A 192 2.79 5.69 -10.78
C ALA A 192 3.18 4.89 -9.53
N LEU A 193 4.10 3.91 -9.67
CA LEU A 193 4.64 3.16 -8.54
C LEU A 193 5.40 4.07 -7.57
N ALA A 194 6.22 5.01 -8.06
CA ALA A 194 6.91 5.99 -7.22
C ALA A 194 5.92 6.91 -6.47
N GLY A 195 4.87 7.40 -7.15
CA GLY A 195 3.81 8.19 -6.53
C GLY A 195 3.05 7.42 -5.46
N TRP A 196 2.68 6.17 -5.72
CA TRP A 196 2.04 5.30 -4.72
C TRP A 196 2.96 4.98 -3.55
N LEU A 197 4.26 4.79 -3.79
CA LEU A 197 5.26 4.60 -2.74
C LEU A 197 5.29 5.82 -1.82
N CYS A 198 5.25 7.04 -2.35
CA CYS A 198 5.17 8.26 -1.55
C CYS A 198 3.89 8.31 -0.69
N VAL A 199 2.74 7.95 -1.27
CA VAL A 199 1.47 7.87 -0.53
C VAL A 199 1.52 6.81 0.57
N TRP A 200 2.19 5.68 0.32
CA TRP A 200 2.41 4.60 1.30
C TRP A 200 3.38 5.01 2.40
N LEU A 201 4.47 5.71 2.11
CA LEU A 201 5.43 6.19 3.12
C LEU A 201 4.77 7.17 4.11
N TRP A 202 3.85 8.00 3.63
CA TRP A 202 3.21 9.06 4.41
C TRP A 202 1.68 8.93 4.39
N PRO A 203 1.09 7.91 5.04
CA PRO A 203 -0.37 7.75 5.08
C PRO A 203 -1.00 8.92 5.87
N LEU A 204 -2.23 9.34 5.53
CA LEU A 204 -2.91 10.46 6.22
C LEU A 204 -3.80 10.01 7.38
N ASP A 205 -4.26 8.76 7.37
CA ASP A 205 -5.24 8.21 8.31
C ASP A 205 -4.61 7.45 9.49
N ARG A 206 -3.28 7.33 9.52
CA ARG A 206 -2.53 6.61 10.57
C ARG A 206 -1.06 7.07 10.61
N PRO A 207 -0.27 6.69 11.63
CA PRO A 207 1.17 6.97 11.65
C PRO A 207 1.91 6.33 10.46
N SER A 208 3.01 6.94 10.02
CA SER A 208 3.87 6.32 9.00
C SER A 208 4.42 4.98 9.51
N PRO A 209 4.47 3.93 8.68
CA PRO A 209 5.06 2.66 9.07
C PRO A 209 6.54 2.79 9.46
N LEU A 210 7.22 3.85 8.99
CA LEU A 210 8.62 4.14 9.32
C LEU A 210 8.82 4.46 10.80
N PHE A 211 7.83 5.02 11.50
CA PHE A 211 7.95 5.32 12.93
C PHE A 211 7.96 4.06 13.81
N SER A 212 7.39 2.96 13.32
CA SER A 212 7.41 1.65 13.97
C SER A 212 8.51 0.73 13.43
N ALA A 213 9.39 1.23 12.56
CA ALA A 213 10.44 0.44 11.94
C ALA A 213 11.41 -0.11 12.99
N ARG A 214 11.45 -1.45 13.13
CA ARG A 214 12.38 -2.14 14.03
C ARG A 214 12.83 -3.42 13.38
N LEU A 215 14.15 -3.59 13.25
CA LEU A 215 14.71 -4.82 12.72
C LEU A 215 14.26 -6.00 13.59
N SER A 216 13.60 -6.97 12.98
CA SER A 216 13.06 -8.13 13.69
C SER A 216 14.19 -8.98 14.25
N ASN A 217 14.05 -9.46 15.48
CA ASN A 217 14.95 -10.46 16.08
C ASN A 217 14.42 -11.89 15.91
N ASP A 218 13.23 -12.07 15.32
CA ASP A 218 12.65 -13.38 15.08
C ASP A 218 13.35 -14.05 13.88
N PRO A 219 14.02 -15.20 14.07
CA PRO A 219 14.71 -15.91 13.00
C PRO A 219 13.77 -16.33 11.87
N ARG A 220 12.51 -16.64 12.17
CA ARG A 220 11.51 -17.04 11.16
C ARG A 220 11.17 -15.86 10.26
N ARG A 221 10.93 -14.68 10.86
CA ARG A 221 10.70 -13.44 10.10
C ARG A 221 11.89 -13.07 9.23
N ARG A 222 13.13 -13.17 9.75
CA ARG A 222 14.35 -12.93 8.98
C ARG A 222 14.47 -13.89 7.79
N GLN A 223 14.21 -15.18 8.02
CA GLN A 223 14.23 -16.18 6.95
C GLN A 223 13.20 -15.88 5.85
N LEU A 224 11.98 -15.49 6.23
CA LEU A 224 10.94 -15.11 5.27
C LEU A 224 11.32 -13.84 4.50
N ALA A 225 11.85 -12.83 5.20
CA ALA A 225 12.35 -11.61 4.56
C ALA A 225 13.43 -11.91 3.51
N LEU A 226 14.41 -12.77 3.83
CA LEU A 226 15.45 -13.16 2.88
C LEU A 226 14.88 -13.91 1.66
N ARG A 227 13.90 -14.79 1.85
CA ARG A 227 13.26 -15.51 0.73
C ARG A 227 12.51 -14.55 -0.20
N TYR A 228 11.75 -13.61 0.36
CA TYR A 228 11.06 -12.60 -0.45
C TYR A 228 12.04 -11.64 -1.12
N ALA A 229 13.13 -11.24 -0.44
CA ALA A 229 14.17 -10.40 -1.04
C ALA A 229 14.89 -11.12 -2.17
N PHE A 230 15.23 -12.40 -2.01
CA PHE A 230 15.84 -13.20 -3.06
C PHE A 230 14.92 -13.32 -4.28
N ALA A 231 13.63 -13.60 -4.07
CA ALA A 231 12.65 -13.64 -5.16
C ALA A 231 12.49 -12.29 -5.85
N ALA A 232 12.51 -11.17 -5.10
CA ALA A 232 12.48 -9.83 -5.66
C ALA A 232 13.70 -9.56 -6.55
N VAL A 233 14.91 -9.91 -6.09
CA VAL A 233 16.15 -9.77 -6.88
C VAL A 233 16.10 -10.65 -8.12
N ALA A 234 15.68 -11.91 -8.01
CA ALA A 234 15.56 -12.81 -9.15
C ALA A 234 14.60 -12.27 -10.22
N LEU A 235 13.45 -11.72 -9.81
CA LEU A 235 12.51 -11.09 -10.74
C LEU A 235 13.06 -9.80 -11.36
N ALA A 236 13.80 -8.99 -10.61
CA ALA A 236 14.45 -7.80 -11.15
C ALA A 236 15.56 -8.15 -12.17
N LEU A 237 16.34 -9.19 -11.91
CA LEU A 237 17.34 -9.70 -12.85
C LEU A 237 16.68 -10.28 -14.10
N ALA A 238 15.58 -11.01 -13.95
CA ALA A 238 14.79 -11.50 -15.09
C ALA A 238 14.17 -10.36 -15.91
N ALA A 239 13.68 -9.30 -15.25
CA ALA A 239 13.19 -8.10 -15.93
C ALA A 239 14.28 -7.47 -16.81
N TYR A 240 15.49 -7.33 -16.25
CA TYR A 240 16.63 -6.78 -16.95
C TYR A 240 17.08 -7.68 -18.12
N ALA A 241 17.15 -9.00 -17.90
CA ALA A 241 17.61 -9.97 -18.89
C ALA A 241 16.64 -10.11 -20.09
N TRP A 242 15.33 -10.10 -19.85
CA TRP A 242 14.34 -10.26 -20.91
C TRP A 242 14.02 -8.94 -21.64
N ASN A 243 14.19 -7.80 -20.95
CA ASN A 243 13.87 -6.47 -21.46
C ASN A 243 12.43 -6.40 -22.03
N GLY A 244 12.04 -5.29 -22.67
CA GLY A 244 10.72 -5.15 -23.32
C GLY A 244 9.58 -5.53 -22.36
N ILE A 245 8.78 -6.54 -22.72
CA ILE A 245 7.67 -7.01 -21.87
C ILE A 245 8.14 -7.57 -20.52
N GLY A 246 9.37 -8.08 -20.43
CA GLY A 246 9.99 -8.54 -19.19
C GLY A 246 10.10 -7.44 -18.11
N LEU A 247 10.13 -6.16 -18.50
CA LEU A 247 10.16 -5.04 -17.56
C LEU A 247 8.92 -5.00 -16.64
N TRP A 248 7.81 -5.63 -17.03
CA TRP A 248 6.64 -5.77 -16.15
C TRP A 248 6.93 -6.58 -14.89
N LEU A 249 7.98 -7.40 -14.87
CA LEU A 249 8.43 -8.13 -13.68
C LEU A 249 9.00 -7.21 -12.58
N LEU A 250 9.30 -5.95 -12.89
CA LEU A 250 9.69 -4.96 -11.87
C LEU A 250 8.56 -4.68 -10.87
N TRP A 251 7.30 -4.79 -11.28
CA TRP A 251 6.16 -4.61 -10.38
C TRP A 251 6.03 -5.72 -9.32
N PRO A 252 6.00 -7.02 -9.67
CA PRO A 252 6.06 -8.08 -8.67
C PRO A 252 7.39 -8.07 -7.90
N ALA A 253 8.53 -7.69 -8.51
CA ALA A 253 9.79 -7.52 -7.77
C ALA A 253 9.65 -6.48 -6.64
N LEU A 254 9.11 -5.30 -6.94
CA LEU A 254 8.85 -4.26 -5.94
C LEU A 254 7.84 -4.74 -4.88
N ALA A 255 6.77 -5.42 -5.28
CA ALA A 255 5.80 -5.98 -4.33
C ALA A 255 6.45 -6.94 -3.34
N LEU A 256 7.29 -7.87 -3.83
CA LEU A 256 8.01 -8.82 -2.98
C LEU A 256 9.08 -8.14 -2.13
N LEU A 257 9.75 -7.10 -2.62
CA LEU A 257 10.69 -6.31 -1.84
C LEU A 257 9.99 -5.62 -0.67
N LEU A 258 8.82 -5.00 -0.90
CA LEU A 258 8.02 -4.39 0.17
C LEU A 258 7.56 -5.44 1.18
N VAL A 259 7.16 -6.63 0.74
CA VAL A 259 6.84 -7.74 1.64
C VAL A 259 8.07 -8.15 2.46
N ALA A 260 9.24 -8.27 1.84
CA ALA A 260 10.49 -8.55 2.54
C ALA A 260 10.78 -7.52 3.64
N VAL A 261 10.60 -6.23 3.33
CA VAL A 261 10.73 -5.12 4.29
C VAL A 261 9.69 -5.22 5.41
N ASN A 262 8.45 -5.65 5.14
CA ASN A 262 7.45 -5.88 6.18
C ASN A 262 7.90 -6.98 7.16
N TYR A 263 8.39 -8.11 6.65
CA TYR A 263 8.88 -9.19 7.51
C TYR A 263 10.13 -8.76 8.30
N ALA A 264 11.06 -8.03 7.69
CA ALA A 264 12.31 -7.62 8.31
C ALA A 264 12.15 -6.47 9.31
N VAL A 265 11.33 -5.45 9.02
CA VAL A 265 11.39 -4.15 9.70
C VAL A 265 10.02 -3.58 10.10
N LEU A 266 9.04 -3.60 9.20
CA LEU A 266 7.79 -2.82 9.40
C LEU A 266 6.65 -3.61 10.04
N ASP A 267 6.81 -4.92 10.17
CA ASP A 267 5.76 -5.82 10.66
C ASP A 267 4.47 -5.72 9.82
N ALA A 268 3.34 -6.15 10.38
CA ALA A 268 2.02 -6.06 9.78
C ALA A 268 1.59 -4.62 9.41
N ALA A 269 2.19 -3.60 10.03
CA ALA A 269 1.88 -2.19 9.74
C ALA A 269 2.19 -1.81 8.28
N GLY A 270 3.19 -2.46 7.67
CA GLY A 270 3.55 -2.21 6.27
C GLY A 270 2.47 -2.62 5.26
N PHE A 271 1.57 -3.54 5.60
CA PHE A 271 0.39 -3.84 4.78
C PHE A 271 -0.68 -2.74 4.84
N GLN A 272 -0.61 -1.84 5.82
CA GLN A 272 -1.55 -0.74 5.99
C GLN A 272 -3.01 -1.20 5.97
N LYS A 273 -3.31 -2.27 6.69
CA LYS A 273 -4.70 -2.66 6.96
C LYS A 273 -5.35 -1.66 7.90
N ARG A 274 -6.57 -1.23 7.55
CA ARG A 274 -7.34 -0.23 8.31
C ARG A 274 -8.27 -0.89 9.30
N ALA A 275 -8.80 -0.07 10.20
CA ALA A 275 -9.89 -0.44 11.10
C ALA A 275 -11.18 -0.84 10.38
N ASP A 276 -11.37 -0.53 9.09
CA ASP A 276 -12.51 -1.01 8.28
C ASP A 276 -12.19 -2.33 7.53
N GLY A 277 -11.05 -2.96 7.83
CA GLY A 277 -10.58 -4.21 7.25
C GLY A 277 -10.02 -4.12 5.84
N ARG A 278 -10.02 -2.92 5.25
CA ARG A 278 -9.48 -2.69 3.92
C ARG A 278 -8.02 -2.27 4.00
N LEU A 279 -7.20 -2.77 3.08
CA LEU A 279 -5.85 -2.23 2.85
C LEU A 279 -5.94 -0.81 2.28
N SER A 280 -4.95 0.04 2.58
CA SER A 280 -4.86 1.36 1.97
C SER A 280 -4.75 1.25 0.43
N PRO A 281 -5.24 2.24 -0.34
CA PRO A 281 -5.09 2.23 -1.80
C PRO A 281 -3.63 2.07 -2.24
N ALA A 282 -2.70 2.71 -1.53
CA ALA A 282 -1.28 2.61 -1.84
C ALA A 282 -0.73 1.19 -1.63
N ALA A 283 -1.06 0.54 -0.51
CA ALA A 283 -0.70 -0.85 -0.27
C ALA A 283 -1.30 -1.79 -1.33
N ARG A 284 -2.56 -1.56 -1.74
CA ARG A 284 -3.23 -2.36 -2.78
C ARG A 284 -2.51 -2.28 -4.12
N TRP A 285 -2.13 -1.09 -4.58
CA TRP A 285 -1.48 -0.90 -5.89
C TRP A 285 -0.02 -1.36 -5.87
N LEU A 286 0.76 -1.01 -4.85
CA LEU A 286 2.16 -1.39 -4.75
C LEU A 286 2.34 -2.91 -4.64
N MET A 287 1.52 -3.57 -3.82
CA MET A 287 1.63 -5.01 -3.57
C MET A 287 0.66 -5.85 -4.39
N ALA A 288 -0.07 -5.28 -5.36
CA ALA A 288 -1.12 -5.98 -6.13
C ALA A 288 -0.72 -7.37 -6.65
N PRO A 289 0.46 -7.58 -7.27
CA PRO A 289 0.87 -8.92 -7.72
C PRO A 289 0.99 -9.93 -6.58
N TYR A 290 1.56 -9.50 -5.44
CA TYR A 290 1.65 -10.32 -4.23
C TYR A 290 0.26 -10.60 -3.64
N LEU A 291 -0.60 -9.59 -3.56
CA LEU A 291 -1.95 -9.70 -3.01
C LEU A 291 -2.81 -10.65 -3.85
N ALA A 292 -2.70 -10.59 -5.18
CA ALA A 292 -3.34 -11.53 -6.09
C ALA A 292 -2.86 -12.95 -5.82
N GLY A 293 -1.55 -13.16 -5.71
CA GLY A 293 -0.97 -14.46 -5.33
C GLY A 293 -1.46 -14.97 -3.97
N ALA A 294 -1.50 -14.11 -2.95
CA ALA A 294 -1.98 -14.45 -1.61
C ALA A 294 -3.48 -14.81 -1.60
N TRP A 295 -4.30 -14.10 -2.38
CA TRP A 295 -5.71 -14.40 -2.54
C TRP A 295 -5.93 -15.74 -3.26
N ILE A 296 -5.24 -15.97 -4.39
CA ILE A 296 -5.31 -17.23 -5.14
C ILE A 296 -4.89 -18.39 -4.23
N ASN A 297 -3.76 -18.25 -3.54
CA ASN A 297 -3.27 -19.23 -2.58
C ASN A 297 -4.33 -19.54 -1.50
N SER A 298 -4.99 -18.52 -0.94
CA SER A 298 -6.08 -18.71 0.02
C SER A 298 -7.22 -19.54 -0.55
N ARG A 299 -7.64 -19.28 -1.79
CA ARG A 299 -8.77 -19.98 -2.41
C ARG A 299 -8.43 -21.40 -2.83
N LEU A 300 -7.21 -21.64 -3.30
CA LEU A 300 -6.75 -22.99 -3.65
C LEU A 300 -6.64 -23.89 -2.41
N TRP A 301 -6.01 -23.42 -1.34
CA TRP A 301 -5.84 -24.21 -0.11
C TRP A 301 -7.15 -24.53 0.60
N THR A 302 -8.16 -23.65 0.46
CA THR A 302 -9.45 -23.81 1.14
C THR A 302 -10.55 -24.31 0.20
N ARG A 303 -10.22 -24.72 -1.03
CA ARG A 303 -11.21 -25.10 -2.06
C ARG A 303 -12.16 -26.19 -1.61
N ASN A 304 -11.65 -27.18 -0.88
CA ASN A 304 -12.45 -28.33 -0.42
C ASN A 304 -13.16 -28.08 0.91
N HIS A 305 -12.80 -27.01 1.64
CA HIS A 305 -13.41 -26.67 2.92
C HIS A 305 -13.45 -25.14 3.16
N PRO A 306 -14.19 -24.40 2.31
CA PRO A 306 -14.25 -22.94 2.37
C PRO A 306 -15.08 -22.42 3.54
N GLN A 307 -16.02 -23.22 4.05
CA GLN A 307 -16.94 -22.84 5.11
C GLN A 307 -16.21 -22.64 6.46
N PRO A 308 -16.69 -21.70 7.29
CA PRO A 308 -16.28 -21.57 8.67
C PRO A 308 -16.92 -22.66 9.54
N ASP A 309 -16.23 -23.07 10.61
CA ASP A 309 -16.71 -24.09 11.55
C ASP A 309 -17.01 -23.46 12.91
N GLN A 310 -18.15 -23.83 13.49
CA GLN A 310 -18.51 -23.41 14.84
C GLN A 310 -17.66 -24.18 15.85
N VAL A 311 -17.05 -23.45 16.78
CA VAL A 311 -16.26 -24.07 17.86
C VAL A 311 -17.09 -24.18 19.13
N VAL A 312 -17.53 -23.05 19.69
CA VAL A 312 -18.33 -22.98 20.92
C VAL A 312 -18.95 -21.58 21.04
N ASP A 313 -20.08 -21.45 21.73
CA ASP A 313 -20.73 -20.16 22.07
C ASP A 313 -20.92 -19.19 20.89
N ASN A 314 -21.35 -19.71 19.74
CA ASN A 314 -21.49 -18.96 18.49
C ASN A 314 -20.21 -18.25 18.01
N VAL A 315 -19.04 -18.74 18.41
CA VAL A 315 -17.74 -18.35 17.89
C VAL A 315 -17.30 -19.35 16.82
N TRP A 316 -16.99 -18.83 15.65
CA TRP A 316 -16.66 -19.57 14.44
C TRP A 316 -15.22 -19.31 14.01
N LEU A 317 -14.59 -20.34 13.46
CA LEU A 317 -13.22 -20.29 12.95
C LEU A 317 -13.24 -20.51 11.43
N GLY A 318 -12.60 -19.63 10.67
CA GLY A 318 -12.55 -19.79 9.22
C GLY A 318 -11.51 -18.94 8.51
N ARG A 319 -11.52 -19.02 7.18
CA ARG A 319 -10.74 -18.13 6.30
C ARG A 319 -11.38 -16.76 6.19
N LEU A 320 -10.63 -15.79 5.66
CA LEU A 320 -11.17 -14.48 5.34
C LEU A 320 -12.23 -14.63 4.23
N PRO A 321 -13.49 -14.22 4.49
CA PRO A 321 -14.59 -14.43 3.56
C PRO A 321 -14.49 -13.48 2.37
N THR A 322 -15.10 -13.87 1.25
CA THR A 322 -15.38 -12.96 0.14
C THR A 322 -16.53 -12.00 0.49
N PRO A 323 -16.72 -10.89 -0.25
CA PRO A 323 -17.86 -10.01 -0.05
C PRO A 323 -19.22 -10.75 -0.09
N ALA A 324 -19.37 -11.69 -1.04
CA ALA A 324 -20.59 -12.48 -1.21
C ALA A 324 -20.82 -13.45 -0.04
N GLU A 325 -19.76 -14.14 0.40
CA GLU A 325 -19.83 -15.03 1.57
C GLU A 325 -20.18 -14.27 2.85
N LEU A 326 -19.57 -13.09 3.05
CA LEU A 326 -19.85 -12.27 4.22
C LEU A 326 -21.28 -11.74 4.21
N GLN A 327 -21.81 -11.40 3.03
CA GLN A 327 -23.18 -10.94 2.86
C GLN A 327 -24.20 -12.07 3.14
N ALA A 328 -23.91 -13.29 2.71
CA ALA A 328 -24.77 -14.45 2.95
C ALA A 328 -24.62 -15.05 4.37
N SER A 329 -23.56 -14.67 5.10
CA SER A 329 -23.28 -15.21 6.43
C SER A 329 -24.14 -14.60 7.55
N PRO A 330 -24.44 -15.36 8.61
CA PRO A 330 -25.14 -14.85 9.79
C PRO A 330 -24.23 -14.05 10.74
N PHE A 331 -22.97 -13.78 10.37
CA PHE A 331 -22.02 -13.15 11.27
C PHE A 331 -22.38 -11.68 11.54
N ALA A 332 -22.54 -11.36 12.81
CA ALA A 332 -22.74 -10.00 13.30
C ALA A 332 -21.40 -9.31 13.61
N ALA A 333 -20.39 -10.11 13.95
CA ALA A 333 -19.05 -9.62 14.30
C ALA A 333 -17.94 -10.40 13.59
N VAL A 334 -16.81 -9.72 13.34
CA VAL A 334 -15.60 -10.33 12.76
C VAL A 334 -14.35 -9.86 13.50
N LEU A 335 -13.54 -10.83 13.94
CA LEU A 335 -12.15 -10.61 14.34
C LEU A 335 -11.22 -11.11 13.24
N ASP A 336 -10.43 -10.19 12.68
CA ASP A 336 -9.62 -10.43 11.50
C ASP A 336 -8.12 -10.28 11.81
N LEU A 337 -7.41 -11.42 11.76
CA LEU A 337 -5.98 -11.50 12.01
C LEU A 337 -5.13 -11.47 10.74
N CYS A 338 -5.74 -11.41 9.55
CA CYS A 338 -5.00 -11.33 8.30
C CYS A 338 -4.41 -9.93 8.14
N ALA A 339 -3.10 -9.81 7.91
CA ALA A 339 -2.50 -8.50 7.62
C ALA A 339 -2.63 -8.15 6.13
N GLU A 340 -2.55 -9.16 5.29
CA GLU A 340 -2.24 -9.07 3.87
C GLU A 340 -3.47 -9.08 2.94
N LEU A 341 -4.66 -9.49 3.38
CA LEU A 341 -5.86 -9.47 2.54
C LEU A 341 -6.91 -8.51 3.10
N SER A 342 -7.63 -7.81 2.21
CA SER A 342 -8.74 -6.94 2.60
C SER A 342 -9.99 -7.75 2.91
N LEU A 343 -10.71 -7.35 3.96
CA LEU A 343 -12.12 -7.69 4.12
C LEU A 343 -12.95 -6.66 3.33
N ASP A 344 -13.25 -6.98 2.06
CA ASP A 344 -14.17 -6.20 1.26
C ASP A 344 -15.61 -6.75 1.46
N GLY A 345 -16.61 -5.87 1.57
CA GLY A 345 -18.00 -6.28 1.82
C GLY A 345 -18.83 -5.19 2.49
N ARG A 346 -19.98 -5.61 3.06
CA ARG A 346 -20.85 -4.76 3.86
C ARG A 346 -20.11 -4.22 5.09
N PRO A 347 -20.36 -2.96 5.52
CA PRO A 347 -19.86 -2.50 6.80
C PRO A 347 -20.48 -3.35 7.91
N LEU A 348 -19.64 -3.88 8.79
CA LEU A 348 -20.06 -4.60 9.99
C LEU A 348 -20.05 -3.62 11.17
N ALA A 349 -21.08 -3.69 12.02
CA ALA A 349 -21.14 -2.88 13.23
C ALA A 349 -20.02 -3.25 14.22
N ALA A 350 -19.64 -4.53 14.27
CA ALA A 350 -18.62 -5.06 15.17
C ALA A 350 -17.48 -5.72 14.38
N TYR A 351 -16.54 -4.92 13.88
CA TYR A 351 -15.32 -5.41 13.23
C TYR A 351 -14.08 -4.98 14.01
N ARG A 352 -13.13 -5.89 14.21
CA ARG A 352 -11.80 -5.58 14.75
C ARG A 352 -10.72 -6.24 13.92
N SER A 353 -9.71 -5.46 13.54
CA SER A 353 -8.50 -5.97 12.90
C SER A 353 -7.38 -6.07 13.92
N LEU A 354 -6.77 -7.26 14.03
CA LEU A 354 -5.54 -7.52 14.81
C LEU A 354 -4.52 -8.18 13.88
N PRO A 355 -3.92 -7.41 12.95
CA PRO A 355 -3.17 -7.99 11.84
C PRO A 355 -1.88 -8.65 12.34
N VAL A 356 -1.70 -9.92 11.98
CA VAL A 356 -0.50 -10.71 12.27
C VAL A 356 0.11 -11.21 10.96
N LEU A 357 1.42 -11.09 10.80
CA LEU A 357 2.16 -11.59 9.64
C LEU A 357 1.91 -13.09 9.44
N ASP A 358 1.74 -13.50 8.18
CA ASP A 358 1.56 -14.90 7.85
C ASP A 358 2.79 -15.75 8.20
N LEU A 359 2.57 -17.04 8.47
CA LEU A 359 3.62 -17.99 8.87
C LEU A 359 4.42 -17.61 10.13
N CYS A 360 3.96 -16.63 10.90
CA CYS A 360 4.52 -16.21 12.18
C CYS A 360 3.52 -16.49 13.30
N ALA A 361 4.01 -16.94 14.45
CA ALA A 361 3.16 -17.15 15.62
C ALA A 361 2.81 -15.79 16.26
N PRO A 362 1.55 -15.55 16.65
CA PRO A 362 1.21 -14.40 17.48
C PRO A 362 2.01 -14.40 18.79
N SER A 363 2.46 -13.24 19.23
CA SER A 363 3.12 -13.08 20.53
C SER A 363 2.14 -13.33 21.69
N PRO A 364 2.62 -13.61 22.92
CA PRO A 364 1.74 -13.77 24.08
C PRO A 364 0.83 -12.55 24.33
N ALA A 365 1.35 -11.34 24.10
CA ALA A 365 0.57 -10.10 24.19
C ALA A 365 -0.55 -10.04 23.14
N GLN A 366 -0.25 -10.39 21.88
CA GLN A 366 -1.26 -10.48 20.81
C GLN A 366 -2.27 -11.60 21.08
N CYS A 367 -1.86 -12.73 21.67
CA CYS A 367 -2.77 -13.79 22.11
C CYS A 367 -3.74 -13.27 23.18
N LEU A 368 -3.26 -12.53 24.18
CA LEU A 368 -4.11 -11.92 25.20
C LEU A 368 -5.06 -10.88 24.62
N GLU A 369 -4.56 -10.00 23.75
CA GLU A 369 -5.36 -8.98 23.07
C GLU A 369 -6.46 -9.62 22.22
N ALA A 370 -6.12 -10.67 21.46
CA ALA A 370 -7.08 -11.42 20.67
C ALA A 370 -8.11 -12.13 21.54
N ALA A 371 -7.69 -12.72 22.68
CA ALA A 371 -8.60 -13.35 23.62
C ALA A 371 -9.64 -12.38 24.18
N LYS A 372 -9.21 -11.19 24.60
CA LYS A 372 -10.09 -10.12 25.06
C LYS A 372 -11.02 -9.64 23.93
N ALA A 373 -10.48 -9.44 22.74
CA ALA A 373 -11.27 -9.02 21.59
C ALA A 373 -12.36 -10.03 21.20
N ILE A 374 -12.07 -11.35 21.29
CA ILE A 374 -13.08 -12.39 21.05
C ILE A 374 -14.20 -12.30 22.10
N GLU A 375 -13.85 -12.13 23.36
CA GLU A 375 -14.80 -12.02 24.46
C GLU A 375 -15.70 -10.78 24.35
N ASP A 376 -15.15 -9.65 23.90
CA ASP A 376 -15.92 -8.43 23.64
C ASP A 376 -16.84 -8.60 22.42
N LEU A 377 -16.31 -9.12 21.31
CA LEU A 377 -17.03 -9.17 20.04
C LEU A 377 -18.16 -10.20 20.03
N ARG A 378 -18.01 -11.34 20.74
CA ARG A 378 -19.04 -12.39 20.78
C ARG A 378 -20.36 -11.92 21.39
N GLN A 379 -20.34 -10.83 22.17
CA GLN A 379 -21.55 -10.22 22.75
C GLN A 379 -22.48 -9.61 21.69
N HIS A 380 -21.96 -9.35 20.48
CA HIS A 380 -22.70 -8.73 19.39
C HIS A 380 -23.44 -9.76 18.50
N GLY A 381 -23.35 -11.05 18.79
CA GLY A 381 -23.95 -12.14 18.02
C GLY A 381 -22.91 -13.11 17.45
N PRO A 382 -23.26 -13.92 16.43
CA PRO A 382 -22.34 -14.88 15.83
C PRO A 382 -21.05 -14.20 15.35
N LEU A 383 -19.92 -14.65 15.90
CA LEU A 383 -18.59 -14.08 15.67
C LEU A 383 -17.77 -14.99 14.77
N LEU A 384 -17.21 -14.44 13.70
CA LEU A 384 -16.19 -15.11 12.91
C LEU A 384 -14.79 -14.62 13.31
N VAL A 385 -13.93 -15.55 13.72
CA VAL A 385 -12.50 -15.31 13.92
C VAL A 385 -11.73 -15.89 12.73
N CYS A 386 -11.07 -15.03 11.97
CA CYS A 386 -10.47 -15.41 10.69
C CYS A 386 -9.05 -14.90 10.47
N CYS A 387 -8.34 -15.59 9.57
CA CYS A 387 -7.09 -15.14 8.95
C CYS A 387 -7.14 -15.54 7.45
N ALA A 388 -6.02 -15.54 6.71
CA ALA A 388 -6.07 -15.88 5.28
C ALA A 388 -6.64 -17.28 4.99
N LEU A 389 -6.29 -18.30 5.79
CA LEU A 389 -6.72 -19.69 5.59
C LEU A 389 -7.62 -20.24 6.71
N GLY A 390 -7.54 -19.66 7.90
CA GLY A 390 -8.25 -20.17 9.08
C GLY A 390 -7.54 -21.31 9.82
N TYR A 391 -6.25 -21.57 9.55
CA TYR A 391 -5.57 -22.76 10.10
C TYR A 391 -4.56 -22.48 11.22
N SER A 392 -3.96 -21.29 11.30
CA SER A 392 -2.84 -21.04 12.23
C SER A 392 -3.07 -19.79 13.08
N ARG A 393 -2.97 -18.58 12.50
CA ARG A 393 -3.12 -17.30 13.23
C ARG A 393 -4.46 -17.20 13.99
N SER A 394 -5.57 -17.37 13.29
CA SER A 394 -6.92 -17.32 13.89
C SER A 394 -7.20 -18.48 14.83
N ALA A 395 -6.66 -19.67 14.55
CA ALA A 395 -6.76 -20.81 15.46
C ALA A 395 -6.00 -20.57 16.77
N THR A 396 -4.82 -19.92 16.70
CA THR A 396 -4.05 -19.53 17.89
C THR A 396 -4.79 -18.50 18.73
N ALA A 397 -5.41 -17.50 18.09
CA ALA A 397 -6.26 -16.53 18.79
C ALA A 397 -7.44 -17.19 19.49
N LEU A 398 -8.11 -18.15 18.83
CA LEU A 398 -9.20 -18.89 19.44
C LEU A 398 -8.72 -19.75 20.62
N ALA A 399 -7.59 -20.43 20.48
CA ALA A 399 -6.98 -21.20 21.56
C ALA A 399 -6.66 -20.30 22.77
N ALA A 400 -6.11 -19.10 22.52
CA ALA A 400 -5.84 -18.11 23.55
C ALA A 400 -7.12 -17.69 24.29
N TRP A 401 -8.23 -17.47 23.56
CA TRP A 401 -9.52 -17.17 24.16
C TRP A 401 -10.09 -18.33 25.00
N LEU A 402 -10.03 -19.56 24.50
CA LEU A 402 -10.49 -20.74 25.24
C LEU A 402 -9.76 -20.89 26.58
N LEU A 403 -8.44 -20.67 26.57
CA LEU A 403 -7.61 -20.68 27.78
C LEU A 403 -7.92 -19.49 28.71
N HIS A 404 -7.98 -18.28 28.15
CA HIS A 404 -8.19 -17.06 28.91
C HIS A 404 -9.53 -17.06 29.63
N SER A 405 -10.58 -17.54 28.97
CA SER A 405 -11.94 -17.61 29.50
C SER A 405 -12.24 -18.85 30.34
N GLY A 406 -11.29 -19.76 30.52
CA GLY A 406 -11.45 -20.98 31.32
C GLY A 406 -12.23 -22.11 30.64
N ARG A 407 -12.57 -21.97 29.35
CA ARG A 407 -13.21 -23.03 28.54
C ARG A 407 -12.27 -24.19 28.24
N ALA A 408 -10.97 -23.96 28.33
CA ALA A 408 -9.95 -25.00 28.29
C ALA A 408 -8.97 -24.81 29.47
N SER A 409 -8.61 -25.91 30.13
CA SER A 409 -7.69 -25.93 31.27
C SER A 409 -6.21 -26.05 30.87
N SER A 410 -5.93 -26.49 29.64
CA SER A 410 -4.57 -26.66 29.12
C SER A 410 -4.47 -26.34 27.64
N VAL A 411 -3.26 -26.04 27.16
CA VAL A 411 -3.00 -25.77 25.73
C VAL A 411 -3.46 -26.95 24.88
N ASP A 412 -3.14 -28.19 25.27
CA ASP A 412 -3.56 -29.39 24.55
C ASP A 412 -5.07 -29.56 24.54
N GLY A 413 -5.76 -29.27 25.66
CA GLY A 413 -7.22 -29.29 25.73
C GLY A 413 -7.86 -28.31 24.75
N ALA A 414 -7.32 -27.08 24.67
CA ALA A 414 -7.77 -26.08 23.71
C ALA A 414 -7.55 -26.53 22.26
N ILE A 415 -6.38 -27.10 21.95
CA ILE A 415 -6.05 -27.58 20.60
C ILE A 415 -6.98 -28.73 20.19
N VAL A 416 -7.21 -29.71 21.07
CA VAL A 416 -8.12 -30.84 20.81
C VAL A 416 -9.54 -30.34 20.56
N GLN A 417 -10.02 -29.38 21.35
CA GLN A 417 -11.33 -28.78 21.13
C GLN A 417 -11.44 -28.11 19.75
N LEU A 418 -10.42 -27.35 19.33
CA LEU A 418 -10.39 -26.75 18.00
C LEU A 418 -10.31 -27.79 16.88
N GLN A 419 -9.51 -28.85 17.05
CA GLN A 419 -9.38 -29.92 16.06
C GLN A 419 -10.67 -30.72 15.86
N ARG A 420 -11.52 -30.83 16.89
CA ARG A 420 -12.85 -31.43 16.75
C ARG A 420 -13.75 -30.61 15.81
N ALA A 421 -13.67 -29.29 15.87
CA ALA A 421 -14.44 -28.41 15.00
C ALA A 421 -13.80 -28.28 13.61
N ARG A 422 -12.46 -28.13 13.53
CA ARG A 422 -11.70 -27.94 12.29
C ARG A 422 -10.42 -28.79 12.33
N PRO A 423 -10.43 -30.02 11.78
CA PRO A 423 -9.31 -30.98 11.92
C PRO A 423 -7.96 -30.51 11.38
N HIS A 424 -7.98 -29.62 10.38
CA HIS A 424 -6.78 -29.19 9.65
C HIS A 424 -6.06 -27.97 10.25
N ILE A 425 -6.30 -27.61 11.52
CA ILE A 425 -5.53 -26.54 12.16
C ILE A 425 -4.06 -26.92 12.34
N VAL A 426 -3.17 -25.94 12.20
CA VAL A 426 -1.71 -26.12 12.27
C VAL A 426 -1.12 -25.17 13.31
N LEU A 427 -0.84 -25.72 14.49
CA LEU A 427 -0.25 -25.00 15.62
C LEU A 427 1.12 -25.60 15.97
N GLN A 428 2.16 -25.00 15.40
CA GLN A 428 3.56 -25.38 15.61
C GLN A 428 4.06 -25.02 17.02
N ALA A 429 5.27 -25.47 17.37
CA ALA A 429 5.90 -25.25 18.68
C ALA A 429 5.88 -23.77 19.13
N ALA A 430 6.18 -22.83 18.24
CA ALA A 430 6.14 -21.40 18.57
C ALA A 430 4.75 -20.91 19.00
N HIS A 431 3.67 -21.42 18.37
CA HIS A 431 2.30 -21.10 18.76
C HIS A 431 1.97 -21.67 20.15
N ARG A 432 2.36 -22.92 20.40
CA ARG A 432 2.18 -23.58 21.70
C ARG A 432 2.92 -22.82 22.81
N GLN A 433 4.16 -22.42 22.57
CA GLN A 433 4.96 -21.63 23.51
C GLN A 433 4.32 -20.28 23.84
N ALA A 434 3.78 -19.59 22.84
CA ALA A 434 3.06 -18.34 23.05
C ALA A 434 1.81 -18.53 23.92
N LEU A 435 1.04 -19.60 23.69
CA LEU A 435 -0.12 -19.97 24.50
C LEU A 435 0.26 -20.42 25.92
N GLN A 436 1.37 -21.15 26.07
CA GLN A 436 1.88 -21.55 27.39
C GLN A 436 2.26 -20.33 28.23
N SER A 437 2.95 -19.37 27.61
CA SER A 437 3.39 -18.13 28.26
C SER A 437 2.21 -17.28 28.73
N LEU A 438 1.11 -17.27 27.97
CA LEU A 438 -0.15 -16.62 28.35
C LEU A 438 -0.73 -17.21 29.65
N ILE A 439 -0.69 -18.55 29.80
CA ILE A 439 -1.17 -19.23 31.01
C ILE A 439 -0.26 -18.92 32.20
N SER A 440 1.05 -19.04 32.03
CA SER A 440 2.04 -18.79 33.10
C SER A 440 1.97 -17.37 33.64
N ALA A 441 1.71 -16.38 32.78
CA ALA A 441 1.50 -14.99 33.19
C ALA A 441 0.24 -14.82 34.07
N ARG A 442 -0.79 -15.64 33.89
CA ARG A 442 -2.00 -15.65 34.73
C ARG A 442 -1.77 -16.25 36.11
N SER A 443 -0.85 -17.21 36.20
CA SER A 443 -0.53 -17.93 37.45
C SER A 443 0.44 -17.18 38.37
N SER A 444 0.99 -16.04 37.95
CA SER A 444 1.93 -15.24 38.74
C SER A 444 1.18 -14.13 39.51
N PRO A 445 1.11 -14.17 40.85
CA PRO A 445 0.18 -13.34 41.64
C PRO A 445 0.59 -11.86 41.87
N HIS A 446 1.38 -11.23 40.99
CA HIS A 446 1.91 -9.87 41.23
C HIS A 446 1.70 -8.83 40.11
N ALA A 447 0.66 -8.98 39.29
CA ALA A 447 0.27 -7.92 38.37
C ALA A 447 -1.26 -7.73 38.34
N GLN A 448 -1.80 -7.12 39.40
CA GLN A 448 -3.06 -6.38 39.37
C GLN A 448 -2.77 -4.93 39.66
#